data_AF-B5GM80-F1
#
_entry.id   AF-B5GM80-F1
#
_cell.length_a   1.000
_cell.length_b   1.000
_cell.length_c   1.000
_cell.angle_alpha   90.00
_cell.angle_beta   90.00
_cell.angle_gamma   90.00
#
_symmetry.space_group_name_H-M   'P 1'
#
loop_
_entity.id
_entity.type
_entity.pdbx_description
1 polymer ?
#
loop_
_entity_poly.entity_id
_entity_poly.type
_entity_poly.pdbx_seq_one_letter_code
_entity_poly.pdbx_strand_id
1 'polypeptide(L)'
;MSTARERILEATAELLATKDALAISTRAICDRARVGMPEIYRQFGDKQGLLTAVADVGFQRFLANKRRNPLTDDPVADLRTAWDSHVAFALGHPHLYRLMFTPTGDAKPQAIKEAQALLLSALERCRAAGRLRTAPELAGQAILSANVGVCLMALSFPELFGGLDISQAVRDAVIGKVTGDEREDTRIGTATVLAQALVDTLTGTASVDTAAVDRLARALRPSDTEGTSGTSGTP
;
A
#
# COMPACT_ATOMS: atom_id res chain seq x y z
N MET A 1 -31.95 15.55 15.74
CA MET A 1 -31.81 14.68 16.94
C MET A 1 -31.23 13.36 16.47
N SER A 2 -30.18 12.84 17.11
CA SER A 2 -29.62 11.55 16.69
C SER A 2 -30.60 10.41 17.00
N THR A 3 -30.76 9.50 16.05
CA THR A 3 -31.62 8.32 16.20
C THR A 3 -31.08 7.38 17.27
N ALA A 4 -31.91 6.46 17.78
CA ALA A 4 -31.43 5.43 18.70
C ALA A 4 -30.30 4.60 18.09
N ARG A 5 -30.40 4.27 16.79
CA ARG A 5 -29.38 3.57 16.03
C ARG A 5 -28.04 4.33 16.03
N GLU A 6 -28.06 5.63 15.75
CA GLU A 6 -26.85 6.47 15.75
C GLU A 6 -26.21 6.56 17.12
N ARG A 7 -27.01 6.76 18.20
CA ARG A 7 -26.48 6.80 19.58
C ARG A 7 -25.82 5.49 19.98
N ILE A 8 -26.37 4.34 19.58
CA ILE A 8 -25.80 3.03 19.87
C ILE A 8 -24.46 2.85 19.14
N LEU A 9 -24.38 3.25 17.86
CA LEU A 9 -23.14 3.19 17.08
C LEU A 9 -22.06 4.11 17.66
N GLU A 10 -22.42 5.34 18.02
CA GLU A 10 -21.52 6.32 18.62
C GLU A 10 -21.01 5.83 19.98
N ALA A 11 -21.89 5.38 20.87
CA ALA A 11 -21.52 4.82 22.16
C ALA A 11 -20.57 3.62 22.03
N THR A 12 -20.81 2.74 21.06
CA THR A 12 -19.95 1.57 20.82
C THR A 12 -18.59 2.00 20.28
N ALA A 13 -18.54 2.97 19.36
CA ALA A 13 -17.29 3.53 18.84
C ALA A 13 -16.45 4.23 19.92
N GLU A 14 -17.09 4.94 20.86
CA GLU A 14 -16.43 5.56 22.00
C GLU A 14 -15.85 4.50 22.96
N LEU A 15 -16.58 3.42 23.22
CA LEU A 15 -16.09 2.32 24.04
C LEU A 15 -14.90 1.61 23.37
N LEU A 16 -14.94 1.46 22.05
CA LEU A 16 -13.81 0.95 21.26
C LEU A 16 -12.57 1.85 21.33
N ALA A 17 -12.65 3.11 21.74
CA ALA A 17 -11.45 3.92 21.90
C ALA A 17 -10.49 3.40 23.00
N THR A 18 -10.99 2.54 23.91
CA THR A 18 -10.22 2.09 25.09
C THR A 18 -10.25 0.58 25.31
N LYS A 19 -11.08 -0.16 24.56
CA LYS A 19 -11.32 -1.59 24.78
C LYS A 19 -11.48 -2.33 23.47
N ASP A 20 -10.99 -3.57 23.40
CA ASP A 20 -11.29 -4.47 22.29
C ASP A 20 -12.77 -4.84 22.26
N ALA A 21 -13.32 -5.07 21.06
CA ALA A 21 -14.74 -5.33 20.83
C ALA A 21 -15.32 -6.48 21.68
N LEU A 22 -14.51 -7.52 21.92
CA LEU A 22 -14.91 -8.67 22.73
C LEU A 22 -15.10 -8.29 24.21
N ALA A 23 -14.32 -7.35 24.73
CA ALA A 23 -14.38 -6.87 26.11
C ALA A 23 -15.53 -5.88 26.38
N ILE A 24 -16.21 -5.39 25.34
CA ILE A 24 -17.34 -4.47 25.48
C ILE A 24 -18.62 -5.26 25.78
N SER A 25 -19.27 -5.01 26.91
CA SER A 25 -20.56 -5.63 27.24
C SER A 25 -21.72 -4.86 26.60
N THR A 26 -22.80 -5.56 26.25
CA THR A 26 -24.04 -4.95 25.73
C THR A 26 -24.67 -4.00 26.75
N ARG A 27 -24.53 -4.29 28.05
CA ARG A 27 -24.93 -3.39 29.14
C ARG A 27 -24.19 -2.06 29.10
N ALA A 28 -22.86 -2.08 28.95
CA ALA A 28 -22.07 -0.84 28.87
C ALA A 28 -22.49 0.02 27.67
N ILE A 29 -22.85 -0.62 26.54
CA ILE A 29 -23.37 0.07 25.36
C ILE A 29 -24.73 0.71 25.67
N CYS A 30 -25.67 -0.04 26.27
CA CYS A 30 -26.99 0.47 26.67
C CYS A 30 -26.87 1.68 27.60
N ASP A 31 -26.04 1.58 28.64
CA ASP A 31 -25.84 2.64 29.63
C ASP A 31 -25.28 3.91 28.96
N ARG A 32 -24.30 3.75 28.05
CA ARG A 32 -23.66 4.86 27.33
C ARG A 32 -24.58 5.49 26.29
N ALA A 33 -25.34 4.68 25.54
CA ALA A 33 -26.27 5.14 24.50
C ALA A 33 -27.62 5.62 25.05
N ARG A 34 -27.87 5.40 26.35
CA ARG A 34 -29.14 5.68 27.04
C ARG A 34 -30.32 4.98 26.36
N VAL A 35 -30.16 3.68 26.10
CA VAL A 35 -31.20 2.81 25.51
C VAL A 35 -31.35 1.53 26.32
N GLY A 36 -32.48 0.85 26.17
CA GLY A 36 -32.67 -0.50 26.72
C GLY A 36 -32.14 -1.59 25.79
N MET A 37 -31.83 -2.76 26.36
CA MET A 37 -31.41 -3.94 25.60
C MET A 37 -32.33 -4.29 24.41
N PRO A 38 -33.67 -4.27 24.53
CA PRO A 38 -34.55 -4.58 23.40
C PRO A 38 -34.32 -3.72 22.16
N GLU A 39 -33.88 -2.47 22.34
CA GLU A 39 -33.60 -1.57 21.23
C GLU A 39 -32.33 -1.99 20.46
N ILE A 40 -31.31 -2.53 21.14
CA ILE A 40 -30.12 -3.09 20.46
C ILE A 40 -30.52 -4.27 19.58
N TYR A 41 -31.27 -5.23 20.12
CA TYR A 41 -31.74 -6.39 19.37
C TYR A 41 -32.63 -5.99 18.19
N ARG A 42 -33.52 -5.01 18.37
CA ARG A 42 -34.38 -4.49 17.30
C ARG A 42 -33.60 -3.86 16.15
N GLN A 43 -32.54 -3.11 16.46
CA GLN A 43 -31.77 -2.36 15.47
C GLN A 43 -30.70 -3.20 14.77
N PHE A 44 -30.11 -4.16 15.48
CA PHE A 44 -28.90 -4.85 15.05
C PHE A 44 -28.99 -6.37 15.08
N GLY A 45 -30.10 -6.94 15.53
CA GLY A 45 -30.29 -8.38 15.68
C GLY A 45 -29.60 -8.93 16.92
N ASP A 46 -28.29 -8.74 17.05
CA ASP A 46 -27.50 -9.17 18.20
C ASP A 46 -26.23 -8.29 18.39
N LYS A 47 -25.35 -8.68 19.32
CA LYS A 47 -24.07 -7.99 19.54
C LYS A 47 -23.17 -8.07 18.29
N GLN A 48 -23.17 -9.18 17.56
CA GLN A 48 -22.33 -9.36 16.39
C GLN A 48 -22.80 -8.45 15.24
N GLY A 49 -24.10 -8.35 14.99
CA GLY A 49 -24.68 -7.43 14.02
C GLY A 49 -24.41 -5.97 14.37
N LEU A 50 -24.37 -5.62 15.67
CA LEU A 50 -23.94 -4.29 16.11
C LEU A 50 -22.45 -4.06 15.80
N LEU A 51 -21.59 -5.01 16.13
CA LEU A 51 -20.15 -4.91 15.85
C LEU A 51 -19.86 -4.84 14.34
N THR A 52 -20.60 -5.57 13.50
CA THR A 52 -20.53 -5.46 12.04
C THR A 52 -20.92 -4.06 11.56
N ALA A 53 -22.02 -3.49 12.09
CA ALA A 53 -22.45 -2.14 11.74
C ALA A 53 -21.43 -1.07 12.18
N VAL A 54 -20.76 -1.27 13.31
CA VAL A 54 -19.66 -0.39 13.77
C VAL A 54 -18.43 -0.55 12.88
N ALA A 55 -18.10 -1.77 12.45
CA ALA A 55 -17.02 -2.03 11.50
C ALA A 55 -17.30 -1.33 10.16
N ASP A 56 -18.54 -1.35 9.65
CA ASP A 56 -18.92 -0.62 8.43
C ASP A 56 -18.67 0.89 8.57
N VAL A 57 -19.07 1.50 9.70
CA VAL A 57 -18.77 2.92 9.98
C VAL A 57 -17.26 3.16 10.07
N GLY A 58 -16.52 2.23 10.68
CA GLY A 58 -15.06 2.28 10.76
C GLY A 58 -14.41 2.25 9.38
N PHE A 59 -14.87 1.38 8.49
CA PHE A 59 -14.42 1.35 7.10
C PHE A 59 -14.77 2.63 6.36
N GLN A 60 -15.94 3.22 6.54
CA GLN A 60 -16.27 4.50 5.91
C GLN A 60 -15.30 5.62 6.34
N ARG A 61 -14.92 5.67 7.62
CA ARG A 61 -13.88 6.59 8.11
C ARG A 61 -12.51 6.30 7.50
N PHE A 62 -12.13 5.03 7.46
CA PHE A 62 -10.87 4.58 6.86
C PHE A 62 -10.78 4.95 5.37
N LEU A 63 -11.85 4.73 4.61
CA LEU A 63 -11.92 5.06 3.19
C LEU A 63 -11.92 6.57 2.95
N ALA A 64 -12.60 7.34 3.80
CA ALA A 64 -12.53 8.80 3.77
C ALA A 64 -11.10 9.30 4.01
N ASN A 65 -10.34 8.67 4.91
CA ASN A 65 -8.93 8.98 5.13
C ASN A 65 -8.08 8.66 3.89
N LYS A 66 -8.26 7.47 3.28
CA LYS A 66 -7.56 7.07 2.05
C LYS A 66 -7.79 8.03 0.89
N ARG A 67 -9.03 8.51 0.72
CA ARG A 67 -9.42 9.46 -0.35
C ARG A 67 -8.78 10.83 -0.21
N ARG A 68 -8.27 11.20 0.97
CA ARG A 68 -7.57 12.48 1.20
C ARG A 68 -6.10 12.42 0.80
N ASN A 69 -5.55 11.23 0.55
CA ASN A 69 -4.17 11.13 0.10
C ASN A 69 -4.02 11.85 -1.24
N PRO A 70 -2.98 12.68 -1.42
CA PRO A 70 -2.75 13.37 -2.68
C PRO A 70 -2.46 12.35 -3.78
N LEU A 71 -2.92 12.65 -4.99
CA LEU A 71 -2.49 11.98 -6.20
C LEU A 71 -1.46 12.86 -6.89
N THR A 72 -0.29 12.32 -7.18
CA THR A 72 0.82 13.03 -7.80
C THR A 72 1.09 12.50 -9.22
N ASP A 73 2.14 12.97 -9.88
CA ASP A 73 2.59 12.39 -11.16
C ASP A 73 3.43 11.12 -10.96
N ASP A 74 3.79 10.77 -9.72
CA ASP A 74 4.44 9.50 -9.38
C ASP A 74 3.44 8.54 -8.70
N PRO A 75 2.77 7.66 -9.47
CA PRO A 75 1.79 6.73 -8.91
C PRO A 75 2.41 5.70 -7.95
N VAL A 76 3.73 5.45 -8.02
CA VAL A 76 4.41 4.55 -7.07
C VAL A 76 4.63 5.25 -5.73
N ALA A 77 4.97 6.55 -5.75
CA ALA A 77 4.99 7.36 -4.53
C ALA A 77 3.61 7.48 -3.87
N ASP A 78 2.54 7.57 -4.68
CA ASP A 78 1.17 7.59 -4.16
C ASP A 78 0.82 6.27 -3.44
N LEU A 79 1.27 5.12 -3.96
CA LEU A 79 1.10 3.82 -3.27
C LEU A 79 1.82 3.80 -1.91
N ARG A 80 3.02 4.37 -1.81
CA ARG A 80 3.75 4.49 -0.54
C ARG A 80 3.02 5.39 0.45
N THR A 81 2.52 6.53 -0.02
CA THR A 81 1.70 7.44 0.80
C THR A 81 0.43 6.75 1.28
N ALA A 82 -0.23 5.99 0.41
CA ALA A 82 -1.41 5.22 0.77
C ALA A 82 -1.11 4.12 1.79
N TRP A 83 0.07 3.48 1.71
CA TRP A 83 0.54 2.53 2.71
C TRP A 83 0.68 3.19 4.08
N ASP A 84 1.40 4.31 4.16
CA ASP A 84 1.68 4.99 5.43
C ASP A 84 0.40 5.52 6.09
N SER A 85 -0.51 6.06 5.26
CA SER A 85 -1.85 6.48 5.69
C SER A 85 -2.67 5.32 6.28
N HIS A 86 -2.47 4.09 5.78
CA HIS A 86 -3.08 2.88 6.36
C HIS A 86 -2.55 2.61 7.77
N VAL A 87 -1.22 2.62 7.91
CA VAL A 87 -0.51 2.30 9.14
C VAL A 87 -0.85 3.35 10.21
N ALA A 88 -0.82 4.64 9.84
CA ALA A 88 -1.22 5.73 10.71
C ALA A 88 -2.67 5.57 11.22
N PHE A 89 -3.59 5.15 10.35
CA PHE A 89 -4.97 4.88 10.77
C PHE A 89 -5.04 3.71 11.77
N ALA A 90 -4.31 2.63 11.51
CA ALA A 90 -4.29 1.45 12.39
C ALA A 90 -3.74 1.80 13.78
N LEU A 91 -2.63 2.53 13.84
CA LEU A 91 -2.00 2.95 15.10
C LEU A 91 -2.84 3.99 15.85
N GLY A 92 -3.54 4.88 15.14
CA GLY A 92 -4.44 5.87 15.75
C GLY A 92 -5.76 5.29 16.26
N HIS A 93 -6.18 4.13 15.75
CA HIS A 93 -7.47 3.50 16.09
C HIS A 93 -7.33 1.98 16.31
N PRO A 94 -6.50 1.52 17.25
CA PRO A 94 -6.06 0.12 17.34
C PRO A 94 -7.22 -0.89 17.50
N HIS A 95 -8.15 -0.63 18.40
CA HIS A 95 -9.28 -1.52 18.66
C HIS A 95 -10.31 -1.55 17.53
N LEU A 96 -10.57 -0.38 16.92
CA LEU A 96 -11.43 -0.28 15.74
C LEU A 96 -10.80 -1.00 14.55
N TYR A 97 -9.49 -0.86 14.37
CA TYR A 97 -8.75 -1.52 13.31
C TYR A 97 -8.80 -3.04 13.46
N ARG A 98 -8.60 -3.57 14.67
CA ARG A 98 -8.79 -5.00 14.95
C ARG A 98 -10.21 -5.45 14.62
N LEU A 99 -11.22 -4.71 15.08
CA LEU A 99 -12.62 -5.03 14.74
C LEU A 99 -12.86 -5.12 13.22
N MET A 100 -12.23 -4.22 12.44
CA MET A 100 -12.39 -4.19 10.98
C MET A 100 -11.64 -5.30 10.25
N PHE A 101 -10.41 -5.64 10.69
CA PHE A 101 -9.49 -6.52 9.96
C PHE A 101 -9.30 -7.91 10.58
N THR A 102 -9.92 -8.19 11.73
CA THR A 102 -10.02 -9.54 12.32
C THR A 102 -11.49 -9.88 12.65
N PRO A 103 -12.38 -9.97 11.64
CA PRO A 103 -13.79 -10.25 11.88
C PRO A 103 -13.97 -11.67 12.44
N THR A 104 -14.76 -11.79 13.51
CA THR A 104 -15.09 -13.06 14.19
C THR A 104 -16.31 -13.78 13.59
N GLY A 105 -16.69 -13.51 12.34
CA GLY A 105 -17.85 -14.14 11.70
C GLY A 105 -17.85 -14.04 10.17
N ASP A 106 -18.87 -14.63 9.54
CA ASP A 106 -18.92 -14.84 8.07
C ASP A 106 -19.27 -13.59 7.27
N ALA A 107 -19.90 -12.59 7.89
CA ALA A 107 -20.31 -11.36 7.22
C ALA A 107 -19.10 -10.49 6.88
N LYS A 108 -18.77 -10.39 5.59
CA LYS A 108 -17.76 -9.45 5.10
C LYS A 108 -18.39 -8.05 4.95
N PRO A 109 -17.84 -7.02 5.59
CA PRO A 109 -18.25 -5.63 5.39
C PRO A 109 -18.25 -5.25 3.91
N GLN A 110 -19.30 -4.58 3.42
CA GLN A 110 -19.38 -4.15 2.00
C GLN A 110 -18.21 -3.24 1.62
N ALA A 111 -17.71 -2.48 2.59
CA ALA A 111 -16.62 -1.55 2.40
C ALA A 111 -15.27 -2.22 2.06
N ILE A 112 -15.13 -3.55 2.23
CA ILE A 112 -13.95 -4.29 1.74
C ILE A 112 -13.86 -4.21 0.21
N LYS A 113 -14.98 -4.31 -0.51
CA LYS A 113 -15.01 -4.19 -1.97
C LYS A 113 -14.58 -2.80 -2.43
N GLU A 114 -15.03 -1.78 -1.71
CA GLU A 114 -14.71 -0.38 -1.99
C GLU A 114 -13.23 -0.08 -1.72
N ALA A 115 -12.66 -0.62 -0.64
CA ALA A 115 -11.23 -0.54 -0.35
C ALA A 115 -10.39 -1.24 -1.44
N GLN A 116 -10.83 -2.40 -1.90
CA GLN A 116 -10.18 -3.12 -2.99
C GLN A 116 -10.24 -2.33 -4.31
N ALA A 117 -11.39 -1.71 -4.62
CA ALA A 117 -11.54 -0.89 -5.82
C ALA A 117 -10.60 0.33 -5.82
N LEU A 118 -10.44 1.00 -4.67
CA LEU A 118 -9.49 2.11 -4.53
C LEU A 118 -8.04 1.67 -4.75
N LEU A 119 -7.64 0.53 -4.19
CA LEU A 119 -6.29 -0.02 -4.41
C LEU A 119 -6.07 -0.40 -5.87
N LEU A 120 -7.05 -1.05 -6.51
CA LEU A 120 -6.98 -1.39 -7.93
C LEU A 120 -6.87 -0.14 -8.81
N SER A 121 -7.60 0.94 -8.49
CA SER A 121 -7.49 2.20 -9.23
C SER A 121 -6.08 2.83 -9.12
N ALA A 122 -5.44 2.75 -7.94
CA ALA A 122 -4.06 3.22 -7.77
C ALA A 122 -3.04 2.36 -8.55
N LEU A 123 -3.27 1.04 -8.59
CA LEU A 123 -2.43 0.12 -9.35
C LEU A 123 -2.61 0.28 -10.86
N GLU A 124 -3.82 0.61 -11.30
CA GLU A 124 -4.11 0.91 -12.70
C GLU A 124 -3.38 2.18 -13.17
N ARG A 125 -3.25 3.19 -12.30
CA ARG A 125 -2.36 4.34 -12.57
C ARG A 125 -0.90 3.91 -12.73
N CYS A 126 -0.41 3.00 -11.88
CA CYS A 126 0.95 2.46 -12.02
C CYS A 126 1.12 1.72 -13.36
N ARG A 127 0.10 0.94 -13.77
CA ARG A 127 0.09 0.22 -15.06
C ARG A 127 0.11 1.20 -16.24
N ALA A 128 -0.75 2.22 -16.21
CA ALA A 128 -0.81 3.25 -17.26
C ALA A 128 0.50 4.02 -17.41
N ALA A 129 1.24 4.20 -16.30
CA ALA A 129 2.57 4.81 -16.30
C ALA A 129 3.71 3.83 -16.69
N GLY A 130 3.40 2.58 -17.06
CA GLY A 130 4.41 1.56 -17.40
C GLY A 130 5.26 1.10 -16.20
N ARG A 131 4.75 1.30 -14.97
CA ARG A 131 5.49 1.02 -13.72
C ARG A 131 5.10 -0.28 -13.04
N LEU A 132 4.00 -0.92 -13.45
CA LEU A 132 3.48 -2.13 -12.82
C LEU A 132 4.04 -3.40 -13.50
N ARG A 133 4.64 -4.31 -12.71
CA ARG A 133 5.31 -5.52 -13.23
C ARG A 133 4.50 -6.81 -13.11
N THR A 134 3.36 -6.76 -12.45
CA THR A 134 2.48 -7.91 -12.22
C THR A 134 1.04 -7.53 -12.51
N ALA A 135 0.13 -8.51 -12.60
CA ALA A 135 -1.30 -8.23 -12.69
C ALA A 135 -1.75 -7.33 -11.52
N PRO A 136 -2.58 -6.29 -11.77
CA PRO A 136 -3.09 -5.39 -10.71
C PRO A 136 -3.72 -6.13 -9.54
N GLU A 137 -4.43 -7.23 -9.80
CA GLU A 137 -5.09 -8.02 -8.77
C GLU A 137 -4.08 -8.66 -7.82
N LEU A 138 -3.02 -9.28 -8.37
CA LEU A 138 -1.96 -9.91 -7.59
C LEU A 138 -1.15 -8.86 -6.81
N ALA A 139 -0.84 -7.73 -7.44
CA ALA A 139 -0.16 -6.61 -6.77
C ALA A 139 -0.99 -6.08 -5.60
N GLY A 140 -2.29 -5.90 -5.79
CA GLY A 140 -3.21 -5.44 -4.76
C GLY A 140 -3.31 -6.41 -3.61
N GLN A 141 -3.44 -7.71 -3.89
CA GLN A 141 -3.45 -8.74 -2.85
C GLN A 141 -2.15 -8.78 -2.05
N ALA A 142 -1.00 -8.70 -2.71
CA ALA A 142 0.31 -8.70 -2.04
C ALA A 142 0.47 -7.47 -1.14
N ILE A 143 0.19 -6.27 -1.66
CA ILE A 143 0.27 -5.01 -0.90
C ILE A 143 -0.69 -5.04 0.29
N LEU A 144 -1.96 -5.42 0.08
CA LEU A 144 -2.95 -5.43 1.14
C LEU A 144 -2.59 -6.43 2.24
N SER A 145 -2.21 -7.66 1.86
CA SER A 145 -1.86 -8.70 2.82
C SER A 145 -0.66 -8.29 3.68
N ALA A 146 0.37 -7.72 3.05
CA ALA A 146 1.55 -7.26 3.76
C ALA A 146 1.24 -6.06 4.69
N ASN A 147 0.47 -5.07 4.22
CA ASN A 147 0.12 -3.90 5.02
C ASN A 147 -0.75 -4.29 6.23
N VAL A 148 -1.77 -5.13 6.02
CA VAL A 148 -2.62 -5.64 7.10
C VAL A 148 -1.78 -6.44 8.10
N GLY A 149 -0.88 -7.30 7.62
CA GLY A 149 0.05 -8.05 8.46
C GLY A 149 0.93 -7.15 9.33
N VAL A 150 1.57 -6.13 8.72
CA VAL A 150 2.37 -5.13 9.45
C VAL A 150 1.55 -4.45 10.54
N CYS A 151 0.34 -3.98 10.20
CA CYS A 151 -0.52 -3.31 11.18
C CYS A 151 -0.91 -4.25 12.33
N LEU A 152 -1.34 -5.48 12.05
CA LEU A 152 -1.75 -6.41 13.10
C LEU A 152 -0.57 -6.86 13.97
N MET A 153 0.62 -7.02 13.41
CA MET A 153 1.85 -7.30 14.17
C MET A 153 2.24 -6.13 15.06
N ALA A 154 2.24 -4.90 14.53
CA ALA A 154 2.51 -3.69 15.30
C ALA A 154 1.53 -3.50 16.47
N LEU A 155 0.25 -3.81 16.25
CA LEU A 155 -0.77 -3.75 17.28
C LEU A 155 -0.65 -4.87 18.31
N SER A 156 -0.20 -6.06 17.93
CA SER A 156 -0.13 -7.23 18.83
C SER A 156 1.16 -7.27 19.64
N PHE A 157 2.26 -6.79 19.06
CA PHE A 157 3.61 -6.86 19.61
C PHE A 157 4.33 -5.52 19.42
N PRO A 158 3.86 -4.44 20.07
CA PRO A 158 4.34 -3.08 19.83
C PRO A 158 5.84 -2.90 20.14
N GLU A 159 6.40 -3.65 21.10
CA GLU A 159 7.83 -3.59 21.41
C GLU A 159 8.72 -4.13 20.29
N LEU A 160 8.21 -5.05 19.48
CA LEU A 160 8.95 -5.69 18.40
C LEU A 160 8.65 -5.08 17.02
N PHE A 161 7.42 -4.61 16.80
CA PHE A 161 6.92 -4.18 15.49
C PHE A 161 6.28 -2.79 15.48
N GLY A 162 6.30 -2.05 16.59
CA GLY A 162 5.70 -0.71 16.69
C GLY A 162 6.51 0.40 16.01
N GLY A 163 7.77 0.12 15.65
CA GLY A 163 8.61 1.05 14.89
C GLY A 163 8.10 1.28 13.47
N LEU A 164 8.26 2.50 12.94
CA LEU A 164 7.87 2.81 11.55
C LEU A 164 8.86 2.25 10.53
N ASP A 165 10.09 1.97 10.95
CA ASP A 165 11.16 1.40 10.15
C ASP A 165 10.80 0.02 9.58
N ILE A 166 10.24 -0.88 10.38
CA ILE A 166 9.82 -2.20 9.89
C ILE A 166 8.68 -2.08 8.87
N SER A 167 7.75 -1.15 9.10
CA SER A 167 6.65 -0.87 8.16
C SER A 167 7.18 -0.35 6.82
N GLN A 168 8.12 0.58 6.86
CA GLN A 168 8.76 1.16 5.67
C GLN A 168 9.57 0.10 4.92
N ALA A 169 10.35 -0.73 5.63
CA ALA A 169 11.12 -1.81 5.01
C ALA A 169 10.23 -2.82 4.28
N VAL A 170 9.14 -3.26 4.91
CA VAL A 170 8.17 -4.19 4.29
C VAL A 170 7.45 -3.53 3.12
N ARG A 171 7.01 -2.27 3.28
CA ARG A 171 6.39 -1.47 2.21
C ARG A 171 7.27 -1.41 0.98
N ASP A 172 8.53 -1.00 1.16
CA ASP A 172 9.45 -0.75 0.06
C ASP A 172 9.86 -2.07 -0.62
N ALA A 173 9.98 -3.16 0.14
CA ALA A 173 10.18 -4.50 -0.43
C ALA A 173 8.99 -4.97 -1.28
N VAL A 174 7.76 -4.82 -0.79
CA VAL A 174 6.55 -5.30 -1.50
C VAL A 174 6.21 -4.41 -2.70
N ILE A 175 6.16 -3.08 -2.52
CA ILE A 175 5.91 -2.14 -3.61
C ILE A 175 7.04 -2.23 -4.64
N GLY A 176 8.29 -2.26 -4.18
CA GLY A 176 9.46 -2.41 -5.03
C GLY A 176 9.53 -3.75 -5.75
N LYS A 177 8.79 -4.80 -5.33
CA LYS A 177 8.66 -6.08 -6.04
C LYS A 177 7.60 -6.03 -7.14
N VAL A 178 6.47 -5.37 -6.90
CA VAL A 178 5.35 -5.30 -7.87
C VAL A 178 5.45 -4.10 -8.83
N THR A 179 6.32 -3.14 -8.54
CA THR A 179 6.58 -1.96 -9.37
C THR A 179 8.06 -1.86 -9.77
N GLY A 180 8.35 -1.23 -10.91
CA GLY A 180 9.71 -1.03 -11.44
C GLY A 180 9.72 -0.05 -12.60
N ASP A 181 10.88 0.32 -13.11
CA ASP A 181 11.01 0.99 -14.41
C ASP A 181 11.47 -0.05 -15.44
N GLU A 182 10.63 -0.39 -16.41
CA GLU A 182 10.96 -1.32 -17.50
C GLU A 182 12.24 -0.88 -18.25
N ARG A 183 12.49 0.43 -18.36
CA ARG A 183 13.71 0.97 -18.98
C ARG A 183 14.95 0.80 -18.12
N GLU A 184 14.82 0.82 -16.80
CA GLU A 184 15.95 0.63 -15.88
C GLU A 184 16.31 -0.85 -15.78
N ASP A 185 15.31 -1.75 -15.69
CA ASP A 185 15.51 -3.20 -15.69
C ASP A 185 16.13 -3.69 -17.02
N THR A 186 15.71 -3.15 -18.17
CA THR A 186 16.33 -3.46 -19.47
C THR A 186 17.77 -2.98 -19.55
N ARG A 187 18.09 -1.79 -19.01
CA ARG A 187 19.45 -1.26 -18.96
C ARG A 187 20.35 -2.11 -18.06
N ILE A 188 19.88 -2.49 -16.87
CA ILE A 188 20.63 -3.35 -15.94
C ILE A 188 20.83 -4.75 -16.54
N GLY A 189 19.81 -5.34 -17.16
CA GLY A 189 19.92 -6.62 -17.85
C GLY A 189 20.93 -6.58 -18.99
N THR A 190 20.88 -5.54 -19.83
CA THR A 190 21.84 -5.33 -20.92
C THR A 190 23.26 -5.12 -20.39
N ALA A 191 23.44 -4.30 -19.35
CA ALA A 191 24.74 -4.09 -18.70
C ALA A 191 25.29 -5.38 -18.10
N THR A 192 24.46 -6.21 -17.49
CA THR A 192 24.84 -7.51 -16.92
C THR A 192 25.30 -8.49 -18.00
N VAL A 193 24.57 -8.59 -19.11
CA VAL A 193 24.95 -9.43 -20.26
C VAL A 193 26.27 -8.96 -20.86
N LEU A 194 26.46 -7.64 -21.03
CA LEU A 194 27.70 -7.06 -21.53
C LEU A 194 28.88 -7.30 -20.57
N ALA A 195 28.67 -7.14 -19.27
CA ALA A 195 29.68 -7.40 -18.26
C ALA A 195 30.10 -8.88 -18.27
N GLN A 196 29.13 -9.80 -18.37
CA GLN A 196 29.43 -11.24 -18.46
C GLN A 196 30.21 -11.58 -19.73
N ALA A 197 29.79 -11.05 -20.88
CA ALA A 197 30.51 -11.27 -22.15
C ALA A 197 31.95 -10.72 -22.11
N LEU A 198 32.15 -9.58 -21.44
CA LEU A 198 33.49 -9.01 -21.22
C LEU A 198 34.33 -9.88 -20.29
N VAL A 199 33.75 -10.36 -19.17
CA VAL A 199 34.43 -11.29 -18.27
C VAL A 199 34.84 -12.55 -19.02
N ASP A 200 33.93 -13.16 -19.77
CA ASP A 200 34.21 -14.41 -20.50
C ASP A 200 35.31 -14.24 -21.56
N THR A 201 35.34 -13.06 -22.20
CA THR A 201 36.41 -12.64 -23.12
C THR A 201 37.75 -12.50 -22.39
N LEU A 202 37.77 -11.84 -21.23
CA LEU A 202 39.00 -11.59 -20.47
C LEU A 202 39.54 -12.85 -19.76
N THR A 203 38.65 -13.79 -19.38
CA THR A 203 39.03 -15.06 -18.74
C THR A 203 39.29 -16.19 -19.73
N GLY A 204 39.11 -15.95 -21.04
CA GLY A 204 39.35 -16.94 -22.09
C GLY A 204 38.34 -18.09 -22.13
N THR A 205 37.16 -17.91 -21.53
CA THR A 205 36.09 -18.90 -21.48
C THR A 205 35.15 -18.81 -22.69
N ALA A 206 35.22 -17.73 -23.47
CA ALA A 206 34.57 -17.58 -24.77
C ALA A 206 35.53 -16.99 -25.82
N SER A 207 35.35 -17.32 -27.11
CA SER A 207 36.15 -16.72 -28.18
C SER A 207 35.69 -15.29 -28.45
N VAL A 208 36.63 -14.34 -28.42
CA VAL A 208 36.36 -12.92 -28.64
C VAL A 208 35.89 -12.66 -30.07
N ASP A 209 34.65 -12.20 -30.23
CA ASP A 209 34.18 -11.63 -31.49
C ASP A 209 34.69 -10.18 -31.61
N THR A 210 35.77 -10.00 -32.36
CA THR A 210 36.39 -8.70 -32.62
C THR A 210 35.43 -7.71 -33.28
N ALA A 211 34.46 -8.17 -34.07
CA ALA A 211 33.45 -7.30 -34.67
C ALA A 211 32.39 -6.81 -33.66
N ALA A 212 32.15 -7.55 -32.57
CA ALA A 212 31.31 -7.10 -31.47
C ALA A 212 32.02 -6.04 -30.61
N VAL A 213 33.31 -6.24 -30.34
CA VAL A 213 34.15 -5.28 -29.59
C VAL A 213 34.24 -3.93 -30.33
N ASP A 214 34.47 -3.94 -31.64
CA ASP A 214 34.54 -2.71 -32.46
C ASP A 214 33.20 -1.96 -32.57
N ARG A 215 32.07 -2.66 -32.43
CA ARG A 215 30.74 -2.04 -32.37
C ARG A 215 30.49 -1.38 -31.02
N LEU A 216 30.85 -2.04 -29.92
CA LEU A 216 30.75 -1.46 -28.58
C LEU A 216 31.65 -0.24 -28.42
N ALA A 217 32.90 -0.33 -28.88
CA ALA A 217 33.86 0.77 -28.82
C ALA A 217 33.39 2.00 -29.60
N ARG A 218 32.70 1.82 -30.73
CA ARG A 218 32.09 2.93 -31.49
C ARG A 218 30.85 3.50 -30.79
N ALA A 219 30.03 2.66 -30.16
CA ALA A 219 28.82 3.09 -29.46
C ALA A 219 29.10 3.85 -28.15
N LEU A 220 30.24 3.57 -27.50
CA LEU A 220 30.66 4.22 -26.25
C LEU A 220 31.46 5.51 -26.44
N ARG A 221 31.82 5.87 -27.68
CA ARG A 221 32.46 7.16 -27.94
C ARG A 221 31.42 8.29 -27.78
N PRO A 222 31.70 9.31 -26.96
CA PRO A 222 30.82 10.47 -26.88
C PRO A 222 30.70 11.08 -28.28
N SER A 223 29.48 11.45 -28.68
CA SER A 223 29.25 12.16 -29.93
C SER A 223 29.85 13.56 -29.77
N ASP A 224 31.01 13.80 -30.40
CA ASP A 224 31.55 15.15 -30.54
C ASP A 224 30.53 15.99 -31.29
N THR A 225 29.81 16.82 -30.54
CA THR A 225 28.89 17.82 -31.10
C THR A 225 29.74 18.97 -31.62
N GLU A 226 29.91 18.96 -32.94
CA GLU A 226 30.16 20.08 -33.85
C GLU A 226 30.67 21.39 -33.22
N GLY A 227 32.00 21.50 -33.11
CA GLY A 227 32.67 22.78 -33.21
C GLY A 227 32.85 23.13 -34.70
N THR A 228 31.97 23.96 -35.26
CA THR A 228 32.29 24.70 -36.49
C THR A 228 32.67 26.12 -36.13
N SER A 229 33.97 26.35 -36.34
CA SER A 229 34.68 27.61 -36.30
C SER A 229 34.17 28.58 -37.36
N GLY A 230 33.88 29.81 -36.93
CA GLY A 230 33.73 30.98 -37.80
C GLY A 230 34.66 32.09 -37.33
N THR A 231 35.93 32.03 -37.72
CA THR A 231 36.88 33.16 -37.63
C THR A 231 37.66 33.29 -38.93
N SER A 232 37.37 34.36 -39.67
CA SER A 232 38.26 35.11 -40.57
C SER A 232 37.61 36.49 -40.73
N GLY A 233 38.25 37.65 -40.75
CA GLY A 233 39.65 38.07 -40.73
C GLY A 233 39.67 39.52 -41.24
N THR A 234 40.15 40.43 -40.39
CA THR A 234 40.48 41.89 -40.45
C THR A 234 41.20 42.38 -41.74
N PRO A 235 41.46 43.70 -41.97
CA PRO A 235 41.74 44.80 -41.02
C PRO A 235 40.82 46.03 -41.07
#